data_AF-A0AAV3S1K7-F1
#
_entry.id   AF-A0AAV3S1K7-F1
#
_cell.length_a   1.000
_cell.length_b   1.000
_cell.length_c   1.000
_cell.angle_alpha   90.00
_cell.angle_beta   90.00
_cell.angle_gamma   90.00
#
_symmetry.space_group_name_H-M   'P 1'
#
loop_
_entity.id
_entity.type
_entity.pdbx_description
1 polymer ?
#
loop_
_entity_poly.entity_id
_entity_poly.type
_entity_poly.pdbx_seq_one_letter_code
_entity_poly.pdbx_strand_id
1 'polypeptide(L)'
;MVAITIRQTEHGEYPSGRDYSLHFGEVGGDTILRYDNAHERTKGHERHTRDDVEYIDFPGMLELYERVTREVDDRSSASWEWSLE
;
A
#
# COMPACT_ATOMS: atom_id res chain seq x y z
N MET A 1 8.16 -6.53 8.01
CA MET A 1 8.31 -7.44 6.85
C MET A 1 7.81 -6.72 5.60
N VAL A 2 8.36 -6.99 4.42
CA VAL A 2 7.77 -6.52 3.14
C VAL A 2 7.11 -7.72 2.46
N ALA A 3 5.83 -7.59 2.11
CA ALA A 3 5.06 -8.62 1.41
C ALA A 3 4.25 -7.98 0.28
N ILE A 4 4.52 -8.39 -0.96
CA ILE A 4 3.92 -7.81 -2.16
C ILE A 4 3.26 -8.93 -2.95
N THR A 5 1.96 -8.79 -3.20
CA THR A 5 1.19 -9.64 -4.10
C THR A 5 0.52 -8.76 -5.14
N ILE A 6 0.73 -9.05 -6.42
CA ILE A 6 0.05 -8.39 -7.53
C ILE A 6 -0.34 -9.47 -8.54
N ARG A 7 -1.61 -9.53 -8.88
CA ARG A 7 -2.16 -10.49 -9.84
C ARG A 7 -3.04 -9.77 -10.86
N GLN A 8 -3.02 -10.26 -12.09
CA GLN A 8 -4.04 -9.91 -13.06
C GLN A 8 -5.23 -10.84 -12.87
N THR A 9 -6.44 -10.30 -13.00
CA THR A 9 -7.67 -11.06 -12.83
C THR A 9 -8.77 -10.48 -13.71
N GLU A 10 -9.64 -11.33 -14.21
CA GLU A 10 -10.86 -10.95 -14.94
C GLU A 10 -12.11 -11.08 -14.05
N HIS A 11 -11.91 -11.39 -12.76
CA HIS A 11 -12.99 -11.59 -11.83
C HIS A 11 -13.73 -10.28 -11.56
N GLY A 12 -15.06 -10.29 -11.67
CA GLY A 12 -15.89 -9.08 -11.55
C GLY A 12 -15.82 -8.38 -10.19
N GLU A 13 -15.24 -9.03 -9.17
CA GLU A 13 -14.90 -8.43 -7.87
C GLU A 13 -13.79 -7.37 -7.94
N TYR A 14 -13.01 -7.38 -9.02
CA TYR A 14 -11.86 -6.49 -9.25
C TYR A 14 -12.03 -5.76 -10.59
N PRO A 15 -12.89 -4.74 -10.68
CA PRO A 15 -13.14 -4.01 -11.93
C PRO A 15 -11.89 -3.36 -12.54
N SER A 16 -10.85 -3.09 -11.75
CA SER A 16 -9.53 -2.63 -12.17
C SER A 16 -8.71 -3.67 -12.96
N GLY A 17 -9.16 -4.93 -12.96
CA GLY A 17 -8.44 -6.07 -13.55
C GLY A 17 -7.24 -6.54 -12.73
N ARG A 18 -7.13 -6.11 -11.46
CA ARG A 18 -5.99 -6.39 -10.58
C ARG A 18 -6.46 -6.84 -9.20
N ASP A 19 -5.84 -7.87 -8.65
CA ASP A 19 -5.92 -8.25 -7.23
C ASP A 19 -4.54 -7.98 -6.63
N TYR A 20 -4.45 -7.06 -5.67
CA TYR A 20 -3.17 -6.70 -5.08
C TYR A 20 -3.23 -6.49 -3.57
N SER A 21 -2.08 -6.74 -2.94
CA SER A 21 -1.78 -6.36 -1.57
C SER A 21 -0.30 -6.00 -1.47
N LEU A 22 -0.02 -4.74 -1.17
CA LEU A 22 1.33 -4.17 -1.04
C LEU A 22 1.54 -3.80 0.43
N HIS A 23 2.19 -4.66 1.20
CA HIS A 23 2.43 -4.46 2.63
C HIS A 23 3.91 -4.12 2.87
N PHE A 24 4.17 -2.93 3.39
CA PHE A 24 5.50 -2.42 3.67
C PHE A 24 5.70 -2.15 5.15
N GLY A 25 6.44 -3.05 5.80
CA GLY A 25 6.99 -2.82 7.13
C GLY A 25 6.01 -3.10 8.27
N GLU A 26 6.59 -3.52 9.38
CA GLU A 26 5.90 -3.64 10.67
C GLU A 26 6.86 -3.09 11.72
N VAL A 27 6.43 -2.12 12.53
CA VAL A 27 7.20 -1.61 13.68
C VAL A 27 6.42 -1.93 14.94
N GLY A 28 6.96 -2.81 15.78
CA GLY A 28 6.33 -3.18 17.05
C GLY A 28 5.02 -3.96 16.92
N GLY A 29 4.75 -4.58 15.76
CA GLY A 29 3.49 -5.29 15.49
C GLY A 29 2.47 -4.49 14.67
N ASP A 30 2.71 -3.21 14.40
CA ASP A 30 1.81 -2.37 13.61
C ASP A 30 2.24 -2.25 12.15
N THR A 31 1.29 -2.40 11.23
CA THR A 31 1.47 -2.09 9.80
C THR A 31 1.85 -0.63 9.62
N ILE A 32 3.01 -0.38 9.00
CA ILE A 32 3.48 0.98 8.70
C ILE A 32 2.74 1.54 7.49
N LEU A 33 2.58 0.71 6.45
CA LEU A 33 1.89 1.07 5.22
C LEU A 33 1.38 -0.18 4.51
N ARG A 34 0.10 -0.19 4.12
CA ARG A 34 -0.44 -1.23 3.25
C ARG A 34 -1.37 -0.62 2.21
N TYR A 35 -1.27 -1.08 0.97
CA TYR A 35 -2.24 -0.78 -0.08
C TYR A 35 -2.88 -2.06 -0.59
N ASP A 36 -4.20 -2.11 -0.68
CA ASP A 36 -4.93 -3.27 -1.22
C ASP A 36 -6.28 -2.90 -1.80
N ASN A 37 -6.94 -3.87 -2.41
CA ASN A 37 -8.27 -3.73 -3.00
C ASN A 37 -9.16 -4.95 -2.75
N ALA A 38 -9.03 -5.60 -1.58
CA ALA A 38 -9.71 -6.85 -1.25
C ALA A 38 -11.24 -6.80 -1.39
N HIS A 39 -11.85 -5.61 -1.42
CA HIS A 39 -13.27 -5.38 -1.66
C HIS A 39 -13.51 -4.26 -2.69
N GLU A 40 -12.81 -4.30 -3.82
CA GLU A 40 -12.82 -3.21 -4.80
C GLU A 40 -14.24 -2.77 -5.24
N ARG A 41 -15.17 -3.71 -5.45
CA ARG A 41 -16.55 -3.34 -5.86
C ARG A 41 -17.32 -2.50 -4.84
N THR A 42 -17.06 -2.67 -3.55
CA THR A 42 -17.85 -2.03 -2.49
C THR A 42 -17.09 -0.91 -1.81
N LYS A 43 -15.76 -1.00 -1.76
CA LYS A 43 -14.88 -0.07 -1.07
C LYS A 43 -13.88 0.62 -1.98
N GLY A 44 -13.60 0.08 -3.15
CA GLY A 44 -12.52 0.55 -4.00
C GLY A 44 -11.15 0.16 -3.46
N HIS A 45 -10.20 1.06 -3.57
CA HIS A 45 -8.81 0.84 -3.23
C HIS A 45 -8.49 1.51 -1.90
N GLU A 46 -7.81 0.80 -1.02
CA GLU A 46 -7.56 1.23 0.35
C GLU A 46 -6.06 1.47 0.56
N ARG A 47 -5.73 2.59 1.22
CA ARG A 47 -4.42 2.90 1.81
C ARG A 47 -4.57 2.80 3.32
N HIS A 48 -3.84 1.88 3.92
CA HIS A 48 -3.77 1.68 5.36
C HIS A 48 -2.46 2.23 5.88
N THR A 49 -2.55 2.99 6.96
CA THR A 49 -1.43 3.35 7.83
C THR A 49 -1.71 2.81 9.23
N ARG A 50 -0.80 3.03 10.18
CA ARG A 50 -1.03 2.66 11.58
C ARG A 50 -2.34 3.26 12.13
N ASP A 51 -2.60 4.51 11.79
CA ASP A 51 -3.64 5.30 12.46
C ASP A 51 -4.94 5.40 11.65
N ASP A 52 -4.87 5.20 10.32
CA ASP A 52 -6.00 5.50 9.43
C ASP A 52 -6.07 4.58 8.21
N VAL A 53 -7.29 4.49 7.64
CA VAL A 53 -7.59 3.83 6.38
C VAL A 53 -8.28 4.83 5.46
N GLU A 54 -7.65 5.09 4.32
CA GLU A 54 -8.14 6.03 3.32
C GLU A 54 -8.52 5.30 2.04
N TYR A 55 -9.63 5.74 1.42
CA TYR A 55 -9.98 5.32 0.07
C TYR A 55 -9.22 6.17 -0.95
N ILE A 56 -8.61 5.51 -1.93
CA ILE A 56 -7.84 6.16 -2.98
C ILE A 56 -8.40 5.80 -4.36
N ASP A 57 -8.22 6.69 -5.33
CA ASP A 57 -8.38 6.35 -6.73
C ASP A 57 -7.27 5.39 -7.18
N PHE A 58 -7.58 4.53 -8.14
CA PHE A 58 -6.62 3.63 -8.74
C PHE A 58 -6.08 4.20 -10.04
N PRO A 59 -4.83 4.73 -10.05
CA PRO A 59 -4.21 5.26 -11.26
C PRO A 59 -3.73 4.14 -12.20
N GLY A 60 -3.71 2.89 -11.73
CA GLY A 60 -3.04 1.78 -12.38
C GLY A 60 -1.88 1.27 -11.53
N MET A 61 -1.46 0.02 -11.77
CA MET A 61 -0.48 -0.64 -10.91
C MET A 61 0.89 0.04 -10.88
N LEU A 62 1.35 0.58 -12.03
CA LEU A 62 2.68 1.19 -12.11
C LEU A 62 2.73 2.47 -11.27
N GLU A 63 1.81 3.40 -11.54
CA GLU A 63 1.71 4.67 -10.81
C GLU A 63 1.44 4.45 -9.32
N LEU A 64 0.60 3.46 -8.98
CA LEU A 64 0.36 3.08 -7.59
C LEU A 64 1.66 2.58 -6.94
N TYR A 65 2.38 1.67 -7.59
CA TYR A 65 3.63 1.13 -7.05
C TYR A 65 4.72 2.19 -6.86
N GLU A 66 4.87 3.12 -7.81
CA GLU A 66 5.78 4.26 -7.69
C GLU A 66 5.40 5.19 -6.53
N ARG A 67 4.09 5.46 -6.37
CA ARG A 67 3.57 6.22 -5.22
C ARG A 67 3.93 5.52 -3.91
N VAL A 68 3.66 4.22 -3.78
CA VAL A 68 3.94 3.49 -2.53
C VAL A 68 5.44 3.47 -2.24
N THR A 69 6.28 3.21 -3.26
CA THR A 69 7.74 3.15 -3.10
C THR A 69 8.28 4.49 -2.61
N ARG A 70 7.84 5.61 -3.18
CA ARG A 70 8.23 6.96 -2.72
C ARG A 70 7.80 7.21 -1.28
N GLU A 71 6.58 6.81 -0.93
CA GLU A 71 6.05 6.99 0.42
C GLU A 71 6.76 6.13 1.48
N VAL A 72 7.29 4.98 1.07
CA VAL A 72 8.16 4.15 1.91
C VAL A 72 9.54 4.80 2.04
N ASP A 73 10.10 5.30 0.93
CA ASP A 73 11.38 6.00 0.90
C ASP A 73 11.34 7.23 1.82
N ASP A 74 10.36 8.11 1.68
CA ASP A 74 10.18 9.32 2.50
C ASP A 74 10.12 8.99 4.00
N ARG A 75 9.39 7.92 4.38
CA ARG A 75 9.31 7.46 5.79
C ARG A 75 10.59 6.82 6.29
N SER A 76 11.27 6.08 5.43
CA SER A 76 12.56 5.46 5.76
C SER A 76 13.65 6.53 5.88
N SER A 77 13.64 7.55 5.03
CA SER A 77 14.52 8.72 5.04
C SER A 77 14.31 9.56 6.31
N ALA A 78 13.05 9.76 6.71
CA ALA A 78 12.70 10.39 7.99
C ALA A 78 13.18 9.58 9.23
N SER A 79 13.53 8.31 9.07
CA SER A 79 14.11 7.48 10.14
C SER A 79 15.64 7.60 10.24
N TRP A 80 16.32 8.36 9.37
CA TRP A 80 17.77 8.60 9.40
C TRP A 80 18.17 9.98 9.96
N GLU A 81 17.26 10.69 10.63
CA GLU A 81 17.57 11.90 11.42
C GLU A 81 17.54 11.62 12.93
N TRP A 82 17.86 10.41 13.40
CA TRP A 82 18.08 10.17 14.84
C TRP A 82 19.21 9.17 15.06
N SER A 83 20.45 9.69 15.12
CA SER A 83 21.50 9.34 16.09
C SER A 83 22.84 9.92 15.61
N LEU A 84 23.07 11.20 15.94
CA LEU A 84 24.41 11.76 16.00
C LEU A 84 24.43 12.86 17.08
N GLU A 85 24.20 12.44 18.32
CA GLU A 85 24.70 13.10 19.53
C GLU A 85 25.28 12.06 20.48
#